data_AF-A0A962XZH4-F1
#
_entry.id   AF-A0A962XZH4-F1
#
_cell.length_a   1.000
_cell.length_b   1.000
_cell.length_c   1.000
_cell.angle_alpha   90.00
_cell.angle_beta   90.00
_cell.angle_gamma   90.00
#
_symmetry.space_group_name_H-M   'P 1'
#
loop_
_entity.id
_entity.type
_entity.pdbx_description
1 polymer ?
#
loop_
_entity_poly.entity_id
_entity_poly.type
_entity_poly.pdbx_seq_one_letter_code
_entity_poly.pdbx_strand_id
1 'polypeptide(L)' 'MYKIVLIRHGESQWNKENRFTGWHDVDLSEKGREEARKGGQTLKKEGYVFDVAFTSVLKRAIRTLWT' A
#
# COMPACT_ATOMS: atom_id res chain seq x y z
N MET A 1 9.46 9.22 -22.72
CA MET A 1 9.73 9.57 -21.30
C MET A 1 9.13 8.48 -20.43
N TYR A 2 9.90 7.87 -19.55
CA TYR A 2 9.41 6.81 -18.66
C TYR A 2 8.78 7.41 -17.39
N LYS A 3 7.78 6.72 -16.81
CA LYS A 3 7.14 7.09 -15.54
C LYS A 3 7.22 5.92 -14.56
N ILE A 4 7.53 6.21 -13.31
CA ILE A 4 7.54 5.25 -12.21
C ILE A 4 6.62 5.80 -11.12
N VAL A 5 5.75 4.95 -10.59
CA VAL A 5 4.86 5.28 -9.47
C VAL A 5 5.27 4.49 -8.25
N LEU A 6 5.44 5.18 -7.13
CA LEU A 6 5.79 4.58 -5.84
C LEU A 6 4.64 4.80 -4.87
N ILE A 7 4.30 3.77 -4.11
CA ILE A 7 3.30 3.84 -3.05
C ILE A 7 3.84 3.21 -1.77
N ARG A 8 3.68 3.90 -0.64
CA ARG A 8 3.94 3.33 0.69
C ARG A 8 2.68 2.60 1.15
N HIS A 9 2.86 1.47 1.83
CA HIS A 9 1.73 0.76 2.44
C HIS A 9 0.94 1.68 3.39
N GLY A 10 -0.38 1.45 3.50
CA GLY A 10 -1.23 2.17 4.44
C GLY A 10 -0.89 1.87 5.90
N GLU A 11 -1.55 2.55 6.83
CA GLU A 11 -1.38 2.32 8.27
C GLU A 11 -1.51 0.82 8.64
N SER A 12 -0.49 0.27 9.29
CA SER A 12 -0.56 -1.09 9.86
C SER A 12 -1.13 -1.10 11.28
N GLN A 13 -1.53 -2.28 11.76
CA GLN A 13 -1.93 -2.47 13.17
C GLN A 13 -0.88 -1.92 14.15
N TRP A 14 0.40 -2.15 13.87
CA TRP A 14 1.49 -1.67 14.74
C TRP A 14 1.84 -0.20 14.52
N ASN A 15 1.58 0.39 13.34
CA ASN A 15 1.67 1.85 13.19
C ASN A 15 0.61 2.54 14.06
N LYS A 16 -0.60 2.00 14.10
CA LYS A 16 -1.67 2.49 14.99
C LYS A 16 -1.29 2.39 16.47
N GLU A 17 -0.55 1.34 16.84
CA GLU A 17 -0.04 1.14 18.20
C GLU A 17 1.28 1.90 18.50
N ASN A 18 1.83 2.65 17.53
CA ASN A 18 3.15 3.29 17.63
C ASN A 18 4.29 2.33 17.97
N ARG A 19 4.24 1.09 17.45
CA ARG A 19 5.25 0.06 17.64
C ARG A 19 6.12 -0.10 16.41
N PHE A 20 7.43 -0.29 16.63
CA PHE A 20 8.35 -0.62 15.55
C PHE A 20 8.01 -1.98 14.93
N THR A 21 7.58 -1.96 13.66
CA THR A 21 7.11 -3.16 12.96
C THR A 21 8.23 -4.03 12.40
N GLY A 22 9.26 -3.41 11.82
CA GLY A 22 10.36 -4.14 11.18
C GLY A 22 9.85 -5.20 10.19
N TRP A 23 10.37 -6.42 10.33
CA TRP A 23 10.03 -7.57 9.48
C TRP A 23 8.86 -8.38 10.02
N HIS A 24 8.24 -7.96 11.13
CA HIS A 24 7.06 -8.63 11.64
C HIS A 24 5.89 -8.44 10.66
N ASP A 25 5.23 -9.54 10.34
CA ASP A 25 4.25 -9.61 9.25
C ASP A 25 2.84 -9.24 9.73
N VAL A 26 2.66 -7.99 10.18
CA VAL A 26 1.36 -7.44 10.60
C VAL A 26 0.52 -6.99 9.42
N ASP A 27 -0.79 -7.02 9.62
CA ASP A 27 -1.76 -6.59 8.63
C ASP A 27 -1.96 -5.05 8.66
N LEU A 28 -2.65 -4.54 7.62
CA LEU A 28 -3.18 -3.19 7.60
C LEU A 28 -4.26 -3.01 8.67
N SER A 29 -4.33 -1.82 9.26
CA SER A 29 -5.51 -1.38 10.00
C SER A 29 -6.66 -1.11 9.01
N GLU A 30 -7.89 -0.96 9.49
CA GLU A 30 -9.01 -0.62 8.59
C GLU A 30 -8.78 0.73 7.89
N LYS A 31 -8.21 1.70 8.61
CA LYS A 31 -7.77 2.98 8.04
C LYS A 31 -6.72 2.77 6.94
N GLY A 32 -5.73 1.91 7.16
CA GLY A 32 -4.71 1.60 6.14
C GLY A 32 -5.29 0.97 4.87
N ARG A 33 -6.38 0.20 4.98
CA ARG A 33 -7.11 -0.34 3.82
C ARG A 33 -7.85 0.76 3.06
N GLU A 34 -8.47 1.71 3.77
CA GLU A 34 -9.09 2.87 3.14
C GLU A 34 -8.09 3.79 2.44
N GLU A 35 -6.91 4.01 3.04
CA GLU A 35 -5.81 4.76 2.44
C GLU A 35 -5.38 4.14 1.10
N ALA A 36 -5.21 2.81 1.07
CA ALA A 36 -4.89 2.09 -0.16
C ALA A 36 -5.97 2.28 -1.24
N ARG A 37 -7.26 2.09 -0.89
CA ARG A 37 -8.39 2.29 -1.82
C ARG A 37 -8.40 3.70 -2.40
N LYS A 38 -8.19 4.72 -1.57
CA LYS A 38 -8.14 6.14 -2.01
C LYS A 38 -6.96 6.38 -2.97
N GLY A 39 -5.81 5.77 -2.70
CA GLY A 39 -4.66 5.79 -3.60
C GLY A 39 -4.99 5.19 -4.97
N GLY A 40 -5.56 3.98 -5.00
CA GLY A 40 -5.98 3.32 -6.24
C GLY A 40 -7.03 4.11 -7.02
N GLN A 41 -8.02 4.68 -6.33
CA GLN A 41 -9.02 5.56 -6.94
C GLN A 41 -8.40 6.81 -7.58
N THR A 42 -7.41 7.40 -6.93
CA THR A 42 -6.68 8.57 -7.46
C THR A 42 -5.92 8.21 -8.72
N LEU A 43 -5.15 7.11 -8.70
CA LEU A 43 -4.42 6.63 -9.88
C LEU A 43 -5.36 6.33 -11.06
N LYS A 44 -6.51 5.72 -10.78
CA LYS A 44 -7.54 5.46 -11.80
C LYS A 44 -8.13 6.75 -12.38
N LYS A 45 -8.46 7.72 -11.53
CA LYS A 45 -9.02 9.02 -11.96
C LYS A 45 -8.06 9.78 -12.86
N GLU A 46 -6.77 9.72 -12.55
CA GLU A 46 -5.70 10.37 -13.33
C GLU A 46 -5.26 9.53 -14.54
N GLY A 47 -5.91 8.40 -14.83
CA GLY A 47 -5.68 7.60 -16.02
C GLY A 47 -4.38 6.78 -16.02
N TYR A 48 -3.83 6.46 -14.85
CA TYR A 48 -2.65 5.59 -14.78
C TYR A 48 -3.02 4.13 -15.06
N VAL A 49 -2.20 3.48 -15.88
CA VAL A 49 -2.22 2.04 -16.16
C VAL A 49 -0.81 1.49 -15.99
N PHE A 50 -0.71 0.21 -15.63
CA PHE A 50 0.56 -0.43 -15.30
C PHE A 50 0.65 -1.82 -15.92
N ASP A 51 1.80 -2.15 -16.50
CA ASP A 51 2.07 -3.48 -17.06
C ASP A 51 2.63 -4.44 -16.00
N VAL A 52 3.34 -3.92 -15.00
CA VAL A 52 4.01 -4.70 -13.95
C VAL A 52 4.02 -3.93 -12.64
N ALA A 53 3.91 -4.67 -11.53
CA ALA A 53 4.06 -4.15 -10.18
C ALA A 53 5.04 -4.99 -9.37
N PHE A 54 5.75 -4.34 -8.46
CA PHE A 54 6.69 -4.99 -7.54
C PHE A 54 6.29 -4.65 -6.10
N THR A 55 6.47 -5.62 -5.19
CA THR A 55 6.21 -5.43 -3.77
C THR A 55 7.13 -6.32 -2.93
N SER A 56 7.14 -6.10 -1.63
CA SER A 56 7.83 -6.99 -0.67
C SER A 56 7.05 -8.27 -0.41
N VAL A 57 7.62 -9.19 0.38
CA VAL A 57 6.93 -10.40 0.86
C VAL A 57 6.01 -10.17 2.08
N LEU A 58 5.82 -8.92 2.51
CA LEU A 58 5.06 -8.58 3.72
C LEU A 58 3.61 -8.24 3.41
N LYS A 59 2.67 -8.82 4.16
CA LYS A 59 1.22 -8.76 3.86
C LYS A 59 0.68 -7.34 3.77
N ARG A 60 1.19 -6.41 4.58
CA ARG A 60 0.77 -4.99 4.55
C ARG A 60 1.05 -4.33 3.20
N ALA A 61 2.19 -4.63 2.58
CA ALA A 61 2.55 -4.07 1.27
C ALA A 61 1.80 -4.79 0.14
N ILE A 62 1.66 -6.11 0.23
CA ILE A 62 0.90 -6.92 -0.72
C ILE A 62 -0.58 -6.49 -0.75
N ARG A 63 -1.19 -6.28 0.42
CA ARG A 63 -2.60 -5.86 0.51
C ARG A 63 -2.83 -4.43 0.03
N THR A 64 -1.87 -3.51 0.20
CA THR A 64 -1.95 -2.20 -0.45
C THR A 64 -1.89 -2.32 -1.96
N LEU A 65 -1.13 -3.26 -2.52
CA LEU A 65 -1.08 -3.51 -3.97
C LEU A 65 -2.37 -4.15 -4.52
N TRP A 66 -3.05 -5.00 -3.74
CA TRP A 66 -4.29 -5.66 -4.16
C TRP A 66 -5.52 -4.75 -4.23
N THR A 67 -5.50 -3.67 -3.45
CA THR A 67 -6.69 -2.87 -3.11
C THR A 67 -6.84 -1.67 -4.03
#